data_AF-A0A1H6G0S9-F1
#
_entry.id   AF-A0A1H6G0S9-F1
#
_cell.length_a   1.000
_cell.length_b   1.000
_cell.length_c   1.000
_cell.angle_alpha   90.00
_cell.angle_beta   90.00
_cell.angle_gamma   90.00
#
_symmetry.space_group_name_H-M   'P 1'
#
loop_
_entity.id
_entity.type
_entity.pdbx_description
1 polymer ?
#
loop_
_entity_poly.entity_id
_entity_poly.type
_entity_poly.pdbx_seq_one_letter_code
_entity_poly.pdbx_strand_id
1 'polypeptide(L)'
;MSPLSRMQPGRSRYSEGVAWVRVNGSFSPSVIDARPGERLRLVLRREETAACSSHVVFPSLGKSVMLPPFEDVAIDLGPLPAGDHEFRCRLGVLRGSIRVHDDHGTPHPRKLRPGRHPTPDDIASRKSYAVSDTAEGGGAEMKRPTVNITAPERFARVFIGLVAIVGGVLLLASTGGAVSTVLEVLLMLAGLDLVLTGALGHCPLYRKLGYVPPSLRRPA
;
A
#
# COMPACT_ATOMS: atom_id res chain seq x y z
N MET A 1 21.59 41.17 11.34
CA MET A 1 20.28 40.54 11.56
C MET A 1 20.07 39.48 10.50
N SER A 2 20.38 38.22 10.84
CA SER A 2 20.26 37.08 9.93
C SER A 2 18.89 36.43 10.13
N PRO A 3 18.07 36.20 9.09
CA PRO A 3 16.83 35.47 9.27
C PRO A 3 17.10 33.98 9.50
N LEU A 4 16.37 33.47 10.48
CA LEU A 4 16.44 32.15 11.06
C LEU A 4 16.24 31.03 10.02
N SER A 5 17.17 30.09 10.04
CA SER A 5 17.09 28.80 9.35
C SER A 5 15.86 28.05 9.85
N ARG A 6 14.85 27.92 8.99
CA ARG A 6 13.59 27.23 9.29
C ARG A 6 13.85 25.72 9.34
N MET A 7 13.96 25.18 10.55
CA MET A 7 14.02 23.74 10.83
C MET A 7 12.77 23.06 10.25
N GLN A 8 12.94 22.26 9.20
CA GLN A 8 11.84 21.59 8.50
C GLN A 8 11.66 20.18 9.07
N PRO A 9 10.52 19.87 9.73
CA PRO A 9 10.29 18.56 10.33
C PRO A 9 9.86 17.57 9.25
N GLY A 10 10.43 16.35 9.26
CA GLY A 10 9.90 15.21 8.52
C GLY A 10 10.63 14.80 7.23
N ARG A 11 11.91 15.16 7.03
CA ARG A 11 12.70 14.57 5.93
C ARG A 11 12.98 13.11 6.25
N SER A 12 12.17 12.19 5.70
CA SER A 12 12.45 10.77 5.77
C SER A 12 13.84 10.53 5.20
N ARG A 13 14.64 9.83 5.98
CA ARG A 13 16.03 9.42 5.75
C ARG A 13 16.14 8.57 4.47
N TYR A 14 16.00 9.15 3.28
CA TYR A 14 16.46 8.55 2.01
C TYR A 14 17.93 8.95 1.87
N SER A 15 18.81 8.05 2.29
CA SER A 15 20.25 8.21 2.25
C SER A 15 20.76 8.14 0.81
N GLU A 16 21.48 9.18 0.36
CA GLU A 16 22.56 9.05 -0.63
C GLU A 16 22.17 8.48 -2.01
N GLY A 17 21.04 8.91 -2.57
CA GLY A 17 20.66 8.50 -3.94
C GLY A 17 20.34 7.02 -4.08
N VAL A 18 20.09 6.29 -2.98
CA VAL A 18 19.61 4.90 -3.01
C VAL A 18 18.19 4.83 -2.44
N ALA A 19 17.27 4.22 -3.18
CA ALA A 19 15.91 3.95 -2.74
C ALA A 19 15.63 2.44 -2.74
N TRP A 20 15.05 1.94 -1.65
CA TRP A 20 14.66 0.54 -1.50
C TRP A 20 13.17 0.38 -1.78
N VAL A 21 12.82 -0.59 -2.63
CA VAL A 21 11.44 -0.91 -2.99
C VAL A 21 11.20 -2.40 -2.84
N ARG A 22 10.22 -2.75 -2.03
CA ARG A 22 9.72 -4.12 -1.90
C ARG A 22 8.63 -4.37 -2.94
N VAL A 23 8.68 -5.52 -3.60
CA VAL A 23 7.72 -5.96 -4.62
C VAL A 23 6.96 -7.17 -4.11
N ASN A 24 5.70 -6.97 -3.73
CA ASN A 24 4.79 -8.04 -3.31
C ASN A 24 3.35 -7.59 -3.54
N GLY A 25 2.79 -7.90 -4.71
CA GLY A 25 1.47 -7.44 -5.15
C GLY A 25 1.34 -5.92 -5.34
N SER A 26 2.40 -5.17 -5.06
CA SER A 26 2.54 -3.71 -5.20
C SER A 26 4.02 -3.34 -5.11
N PHE A 27 4.37 -2.12 -5.53
CA PHE A 27 5.66 -1.52 -5.20
C PHE A 27 5.51 -0.74 -3.89
N SER A 28 6.36 -1.03 -2.90
CA SER A 28 6.34 -0.40 -1.59
C SER A 28 7.72 0.14 -1.23
N PRO A 29 7.92 1.47 -1.19
CA PRO A 29 6.94 2.50 -1.49
C PRO A 29 6.57 2.55 -2.99
N SER A 30 5.35 2.99 -3.30
CA SER A 30 4.89 3.19 -4.69
C SER A 30 5.28 4.57 -5.24
N VAL A 31 5.76 5.45 -4.38
CA VAL A 31 6.21 6.81 -4.72
C VAL A 31 7.57 7.02 -4.08
N ILE A 32 8.52 7.48 -4.89
CA ILE A 32 9.88 7.81 -4.45
C ILE A 32 10.11 9.27 -4.79
N ASP A 33 10.48 10.08 -3.81
CA ASP A 33 10.85 11.47 -4.04
C ASP A 33 12.38 11.56 -4.22
N ALA A 34 12.81 12.30 -5.24
CA ALA A 34 14.22 12.47 -5.61
C ALA A 34 14.53 13.95 -5.92
N ARG A 35 15.81 14.30 -5.81
CA ARG A 35 16.31 15.63 -6.21
C ARG A 35 16.75 15.63 -7.67
N PRO A 36 16.60 16.77 -8.37
CA PRO A 36 16.93 16.87 -9.78
C PRO A 36 18.45 16.75 -9.97
N GLY A 37 18.85 16.05 -11.02
CA GLY A 37 20.28 15.87 -11.36
C GLY A 37 21.06 14.94 -10.41
N GLU A 38 20.49 14.45 -9.31
CA GLU A 38 21.12 13.44 -8.47
C GLU A 38 20.99 12.05 -9.10
N ARG A 39 22.07 11.25 -9.01
CA ARG A 39 22.04 9.86 -9.45
C ARG A 39 21.16 9.03 -8.51
N LEU A 40 20.14 8.38 -9.07
CA LEU A 40 19.26 7.50 -8.31
C LEU A 40 19.55 6.02 -8.62
N ARG A 41 19.83 5.24 -7.59
CA ARG A 41 19.90 3.78 -7.61
C ARG A 41 18.68 3.21 -6.90
N LEU A 42 17.91 2.41 -7.62
CA LEU A 42 16.73 1.74 -7.09
C LEU A 42 17.08 0.28 -6.78
N VAL A 43 16.88 -0.15 -5.54
CA VAL A 43 17.05 -1.56 -5.14
C VAL A 43 15.69 -2.19 -4.96
N LEU A 44 15.37 -3.17 -5.80
CA LEU A 44 14.09 -3.87 -5.76
C LEU A 44 14.27 -5.27 -5.17
N ARG A 45 13.56 -5.54 -4.08
CA ARG A 45 13.42 -6.88 -3.48
C ARG A 45 12.10 -7.48 -3.95
N ARG A 46 12.13 -8.53 -4.77
CA ARG A 46 10.89 -9.24 -5.15
C ARG A 46 10.57 -10.33 -4.13
N GLU A 47 9.48 -10.20 -3.39
CA GLU A 47 9.08 -11.17 -2.35
C GLU A 47 7.87 -12.02 -2.78
N GLU A 48 7.84 -12.42 -4.05
CA GLU A 48 6.76 -13.19 -4.64
C GLU A 48 7.21 -13.88 -5.94
N THR A 49 6.39 -14.79 -6.46
CA THR A 49 6.65 -15.54 -7.70
C THR A 49 5.69 -15.17 -8.85
N ALA A 50 4.78 -14.21 -8.65
CA ALA A 50 3.78 -13.83 -9.63
C ALA A 50 4.39 -13.34 -10.96
N ALA A 51 3.81 -13.75 -12.10
CA ALA A 51 4.39 -13.46 -13.42
C ALA A 51 4.50 -11.95 -13.74
N CYS A 52 3.54 -11.13 -13.27
CA CYS A 52 3.58 -9.67 -13.46
C CYS A 52 4.86 -9.05 -12.90
N SER A 53 5.31 -9.47 -11.71
CA SER A 53 6.49 -8.91 -11.04
C SER A 53 7.83 -9.48 -11.53
N SER A 54 7.84 -10.31 -12.57
CA SER A 54 9.09 -10.85 -13.16
C SER A 54 10.01 -9.78 -13.73
N HIS A 55 9.46 -8.62 -14.09
CA HIS A 55 10.21 -7.51 -14.67
C HIS A 55 9.66 -6.16 -14.21
N VAL A 56 10.58 -5.21 -14.04
CA VAL A 56 10.26 -3.79 -13.91
C VAL A 56 10.65 -3.06 -15.18
N VAL A 57 9.77 -2.18 -15.64
CA VAL A 57 9.92 -1.36 -16.84
C VAL A 57 9.86 0.10 -16.46
N PHE A 58 10.80 0.89 -16.97
CA PHE A 58 10.87 2.35 -16.84
C PHE A 58 10.70 2.96 -18.24
N PRO A 59 9.46 3.26 -18.68
CA PRO A 59 9.20 3.66 -20.06
C PRO A 59 9.94 4.93 -20.49
N SER A 60 9.99 5.95 -19.63
CA SER A 60 10.67 7.21 -19.92
C SER A 60 12.20 7.09 -20.03
N LEU A 61 12.77 5.98 -19.55
CA LEU A 61 14.20 5.68 -19.61
C LEU A 61 14.54 4.60 -20.64
N GLY A 62 13.55 3.97 -21.27
CA GLY A 62 13.76 2.83 -22.16
C GLY A 62 14.37 1.61 -21.47
N LYS A 63 14.27 1.48 -20.14
CA LYS A 63 14.88 0.38 -19.36
C LYS A 63 13.85 -0.69 -19.01
N SER A 64 14.24 -1.96 -19.10
CA SER A 64 13.50 -3.12 -18.59
C SER A 64 14.48 -4.06 -17.91
N VAL A 65 14.20 -4.44 -16.67
CA VAL A 65 15.11 -5.26 -15.84
C VAL A 65 14.34 -6.44 -15.26
N MET A 66 14.97 -7.61 -15.29
CA MET A 66 14.43 -8.83 -14.67
C MET A 66 14.56 -8.75 -13.14
N LEU A 67 13.53 -9.21 -12.45
CA LEU A 67 13.49 -9.32 -10.99
C LEU A 67 13.31 -10.80 -10.61
N PRO A 68 14.39 -11.53 -10.30
CA PRO A 68 14.28 -12.89 -9.79
C PRO A 68 13.50 -12.94 -8.46
N PRO A 69 12.74 -14.01 -8.19
CA PRO A 69 12.08 -14.16 -6.89
C PRO A 69 13.08 -14.18 -5.73
N PHE A 70 12.75 -13.45 -4.67
CA PHE A 70 13.48 -13.38 -3.39
C PHE A 70 14.89 -12.80 -3.45
N GLU A 71 15.23 -12.12 -4.54
CA GLU A 71 16.52 -11.46 -4.75
C GLU A 71 16.42 -9.94 -4.73
N ASP A 72 17.54 -9.30 -4.37
CA ASP A 72 17.74 -7.86 -4.45
C ASP A 72 18.38 -7.50 -5.79
N VAL A 73 17.70 -6.66 -6.57
CA VAL A 73 18.20 -6.17 -7.86
C VAL A 73 18.43 -4.67 -7.77
N ALA A 74 19.69 -4.26 -7.86
CA ALA A 74 20.07 -2.84 -7.92
C ALA A 74 20.06 -2.33 -9.36
N ILE A 75 19.32 -1.24 -9.60
CA ILE A 75 19.14 -0.60 -10.90
C ILE A 75 19.65 0.83 -10.81
N ASP A 76 20.71 1.14 -11.56
CA ASP A 76 21.17 2.53 -11.69
C ASP A 76 20.30 3.26 -12.73
N LEU A 77 19.54 4.24 -12.27
CA LEU A 77 18.68 5.07 -13.12
C LEU A 77 19.44 6.28 -13.68
N GLY A 78 20.59 6.63 -13.12
CA GLY A 78 21.34 7.83 -13.46
C GLY A 78 20.68 9.10 -12.92
N PRO A 79 21.14 10.29 -13.37
CA PRO A 79 20.49 11.55 -13.07
C PRO A 79 19.15 11.63 -13.82
N LEU A 80 18.08 11.93 -13.10
CA LEU A 80 16.74 12.11 -13.67
C LEU A 80 16.42 13.60 -13.82
N PRO A 81 15.80 14.01 -14.95
CA PRO A 81 15.26 15.36 -15.07
C PRO A 81 14.09 15.55 -14.09
N ALA A 82 13.73 16.80 -13.82
CA ALA A 82 12.61 17.09 -12.95
C ALA A 82 11.27 16.63 -13.57
N GLY A 83 10.34 16.17 -12.72
CA GLY A 83 9.05 15.61 -13.11
C GLY A 83 8.78 14.18 -12.62
N ASP A 84 7.69 13.60 -13.11
CA ASP A 84 7.24 12.25 -12.73
C ASP A 84 7.75 11.19 -13.71
N HIS A 85 8.49 10.20 -13.19
CA HIS A 85 8.98 9.04 -13.93
C HIS A 85 8.28 7.76 -13.46
N GLU A 86 7.41 7.21 -14.30
CA GLU A 86 6.70 5.96 -14.00
C GLU A 86 7.66 4.75 -14.06
N PHE A 87 7.47 3.82 -13.14
CA PHE A 87 7.97 2.46 -13.23
C PHE A 87 6.84 1.48 -13.00
N ARG A 88 6.83 0.36 -13.74
CA ARG A 88 5.71 -0.59 -13.74
C ARG A 88 6.16 -2.01 -13.99
N CYS A 89 5.32 -2.97 -13.62
CA CYS A 89 5.48 -4.35 -14.08
C CYS A 89 5.28 -4.41 -15.61
N ARG A 90 5.81 -5.45 -16.28
CA ARG A 90 5.67 -5.60 -17.74
C ARG A 90 4.21 -5.56 -18.21
N LEU A 91 3.32 -6.20 -17.45
CA LEU A 91 1.88 -6.24 -17.72
C LEU A 91 1.13 -4.96 -17.32
N GLY A 92 1.81 -3.99 -16.69
CA GLY A 92 1.22 -2.69 -16.32
C GLY A 92 0.24 -2.70 -15.14
N VAL A 93 0.12 -3.83 -14.43
CA VAL A 93 -0.75 -3.96 -13.24
C VAL A 93 -0.13 -3.27 -12.03
N LEU A 94 1.10 -3.63 -11.66
CA LEU A 94 1.83 -2.92 -10.60
C LEU A 94 2.44 -1.64 -11.16
N ARG A 95 2.31 -0.53 -10.43
CA ARG A 95 2.78 0.79 -10.84
C ARG A 95 3.36 1.57 -9.67
N GLY A 96 4.37 2.37 -9.95
CA GLY A 96 4.95 3.34 -9.06
C GLY A 96 5.49 4.54 -9.83
N SER A 97 5.90 5.58 -9.11
CA SER A 97 6.42 6.82 -9.68
C SER A 97 7.61 7.33 -8.90
N ILE A 98 8.64 7.78 -9.60
CA ILE A 98 9.70 8.59 -9.03
C ILE A 98 9.34 10.05 -9.32
N ARG A 99 9.17 10.86 -8.28
CA ARG A 99 8.92 12.29 -8.36
C ARG A 99 10.24 13.00 -8.16
N VAL A 100 10.72 13.63 -9.22
CA VAL A 100 11.92 14.43 -9.16
C VAL A 100 11.45 15.87 -8.98
N HIS A 101 11.74 16.45 -7.82
CA HIS A 101 11.34 17.83 -7.53
C HIS A 101 12.13 18.81 -8.41
N ASP A 102 11.52 19.94 -8.73
CA ASP A 102 12.23 21.08 -9.30
C ASP A 102 13.06 21.74 -8.18
N ASP A 103 14.20 22.34 -8.50
CA ASP A 103 15.01 23.13 -7.54
C ASP A 103 14.22 24.30 -6.91
N HIS A 104 13.07 24.66 -7.48
CA HIS A 104 12.15 25.68 -6.99
C HIS A 104 11.04 25.18 -6.05
N GLY A 105 11.05 23.90 -5.63
CA GLY A 105 10.13 23.39 -4.61
C GLY A 105 8.63 23.46 -4.96
N THR A 106 8.30 23.74 -6.22
CA THR A 106 6.91 23.84 -6.68
C THR A 106 6.47 22.48 -7.19
N PRO A 107 5.34 21.91 -6.72
CA PRO A 107 4.83 20.65 -7.25
C PRO A 107 4.57 20.78 -8.75
N HIS A 108 5.31 20.02 -9.57
CA HIS A 108 5.13 20.05 -11.02
C HIS A 108 3.71 19.53 -11.35
N PRO A 109 2.85 20.31 -12.04
CA PRO A 109 1.51 19.85 -12.37
C PRO A 109 1.62 18.60 -13.25
N ARG A 110 1.01 17.51 -12.77
CA ARG A 110 0.88 16.22 -13.47
C ARG A 110 0.50 16.51 -14.93
N LYS A 111 1.38 16.20 -15.89
CA LYS A 111 1.08 16.45 -17.32
C LYS A 111 -0.23 15.75 -17.67
N LEU A 112 -1.29 16.53 -17.93
CA LEU A 112 -2.50 15.99 -18.52
C LEU A 112 -2.12 15.34 -19.86
N ARG A 113 -2.68 14.16 -20.12
CA ARG A 113 -2.50 13.42 -21.37
C ARG A 113 -2.61 14.38 -22.57
N PRO A 114 -1.69 14.32 -23.55
CA PRO A 114 -1.83 15.09 -24.79
C PRO A 114 -3.12 14.67 -25.50
N GLY A 115 -3.98 15.63 -25.86
CA GLY A 115 -5.19 15.37 -26.66
C GLY A 115 -6.51 15.99 -26.16
N ARG A 116 -6.52 16.77 -25.08
CA ARG A 116 -7.72 17.53 -24.67
C ARG A 116 -7.43 19.02 -24.69
N HIS A 117 -7.97 19.74 -25.68
CA HIS A 117 -8.11 21.19 -25.59
C HIS A 117 -9.21 21.49 -24.56
N PRO A 118 -8.91 22.21 -23.47
CA PRO A 118 -9.96 22.69 -22.57
C PRO A 118 -10.80 23.74 -23.31
N THR A 119 -12.11 23.60 -23.27
CA THR A 119 -13.03 24.62 -23.80
C THR A 119 -13.15 25.76 -22.79
N PRO A 120 -13.54 26.98 -23.21
CA PRO A 120 -13.73 28.12 -22.31
C PRO A 120 -14.67 27.83 -21.11
N ASP A 121 -15.56 26.85 -21.23
CA ASP A 121 -16.49 26.42 -20.18
C ASP A 121 -15.80 25.73 -18.98
N ASP A 122 -14.63 25.11 -19.18
CA ASP A 122 -13.89 24.41 -18.12
C ASP A 122 -13.28 25.38 -17.08
N ILE A 123 -13.08 26.65 -17.46
CA ILE A 123 -12.49 27.69 -16.60
C ILE A 123 -13.52 28.22 -15.60
N ALA A 124 -14.81 28.24 -15.97
CA ALA A 124 -15.89 28.72 -15.11
C ALA A 124 -16.19 27.76 -13.93
N SER A 125 -15.98 26.45 -14.11
CA SER A 125 -16.24 25.43 -13.07
C SER A 125 -15.18 25.40 -11.96
N ARG A 126 -13.98 25.96 -12.19
CA ARG A 126 -12.90 25.98 -11.18
C ARG A 126 -13.10 27.00 -10.06
N LYS A 127 -13.99 27.97 -10.26
CA LYS A 127 -14.19 29.08 -9.31
C LYS A 127 -15.16 28.74 -8.18
N SER A 128 -15.90 27.64 -8.28
CA SER A 128 -16.98 27.26 -7.35
C SER A 128 -16.58 26.30 -6.23
N TYR A 129 -15.35 25.79 -6.19
CA TYR A 129 -14.88 24.89 -5.11
C TYR A 129 -14.06 25.57 -4.00
N ALA A 130 -13.93 26.90 -4.04
CA ALA A 130 -13.15 27.66 -3.08
C ALA A 130 -14.00 28.65 -2.27
N VAL A 131 -15.25 28.31 -1.94
CA VAL A 131 -16.02 28.91 -0.83
C VAL A 131 -17.09 27.91 -0.43
N SER A 132 -16.96 27.32 0.76
CA SER A 132 -18.04 26.94 1.69
C SER A 132 -17.43 26.13 2.83
N ASP A 133 -16.86 26.85 3.79
CA ASP A 133 -16.65 26.35 5.15
C ASP A 133 -17.85 26.87 5.97
N THR A 134 -18.64 25.93 6.50
CA THR A 134 -19.62 26.00 7.62
C THR A 134 -20.89 25.20 7.31
N ALA A 135 -20.96 23.99 7.87
CA ALA A 135 -22.16 23.47 8.54
C ALA A 135 -21.86 22.08 9.14
N GLU A 136 -22.22 21.94 10.41
CA GLU A 136 -22.28 20.69 11.16
C GLU A 136 -23.09 19.60 10.46
N GLY A 137 -22.65 18.36 10.62
CA GLY A 137 -23.41 17.17 10.23
C GLY A 137 -22.52 15.93 10.29
N GLY A 138 -22.57 15.22 11.42
CA GLY A 138 -21.76 14.03 11.68
C GLY A 138 -21.90 12.95 10.60
N GLY A 139 -20.86 12.80 9.80
CA GLY A 139 -20.63 11.66 8.91
C GLY A 139 -19.37 10.96 9.36
N ALA A 140 -19.52 9.74 9.88
CA ALA A 140 -18.44 8.94 10.44
C ALA A 140 -17.21 8.92 9.52
N GLU A 141 -16.11 9.48 10.01
CA GLU A 141 -14.78 9.38 9.43
C GLU A 141 -14.39 7.91 9.33
N MET A 142 -14.59 7.30 8.15
CA MET A 142 -13.99 6.01 7.85
C MET A 142 -12.50 6.19 7.62
N LYS A 143 -11.76 6.28 8.74
CA LYS A 143 -10.32 6.03 8.79
C LYS A 143 -10.05 4.70 8.10
N ARG A 144 -9.46 4.74 6.90
CA ARG A 144 -9.01 3.53 6.19
C ARG A 144 -8.11 2.71 7.12
N PRO A 145 -8.52 1.49 7.53
CA PRO A 145 -7.66 0.66 8.35
C PRO A 145 -6.45 0.25 7.52
N THR A 146 -5.25 0.54 8.01
CA THR A 146 -4.00 0.03 7.44
C THR A 146 -3.89 -1.44 7.81
N VAL A 147 -4.41 -2.32 6.96
CA VAL A 147 -4.42 -3.78 7.20
C VAL A 147 -3.04 -4.33 6.83
N ASN A 148 -2.27 -4.73 7.85
CA ASN A 148 -0.97 -5.40 7.72
C ASN A 148 -1.06 -6.83 8.26
N ILE A 149 -1.84 -7.67 7.58
CA ILE A 149 -1.84 -9.11 7.74
C ILE A 149 -1.53 -9.70 6.36
N THR A 150 -0.62 -10.68 6.30
CA THR A 150 -0.29 -11.36 5.05
C THR A 150 -1.54 -12.11 4.53
N ALA A 151 -1.83 -11.97 3.24
CA ALA A 151 -2.93 -12.67 2.58
C ALA A 151 -3.10 -14.15 2.99
N PRO A 152 -2.03 -14.98 3.10
CA PRO A 152 -2.16 -16.38 3.52
C PRO A 152 -2.75 -16.56 4.93
N GLU A 153 -2.42 -15.71 5.90
CA GLU A 153 -2.95 -15.83 7.26
C GLU A 153 -4.45 -15.48 7.31
N ARG A 154 -4.91 -14.55 6.48
CA ARG A 154 -6.34 -14.23 6.34
C ARG A 154 -7.11 -15.39 5.74
N PHE A 155 -6.59 -15.96 4.65
CA PHE A 155 -7.22 -17.10 3.99
C PHE A 155 -7.27 -18.33 4.89
N ALA A 156 -6.21 -18.61 5.65
CA ALA A 156 -6.19 -19.72 6.60
C ALA A 156 -7.28 -19.60 7.67
N ARG A 157 -7.45 -18.42 8.27
CA ARG A 157 -8.47 -18.19 9.32
C ARG A 157 -9.90 -18.29 8.77
N VAL A 158 -10.15 -17.68 7.61
CA VAL A 158 -11.46 -17.77 6.95
C VAL A 158 -11.78 -19.22 6.58
N PHE A 159 -10.81 -19.96 6.05
CA PHE A 159 -10.99 -21.36 5.67
C PHE A 159 -11.27 -22.26 6.89
N ILE A 160 -10.44 -22.17 7.94
CA ILE A 160 -10.61 -22.96 9.16
C ILE A 160 -11.95 -22.63 9.84
N GLY A 161 -12.33 -21.36 9.91
CA GLY A 161 -13.60 -20.95 10.51
C GLY A 161 -14.82 -21.45 9.74
N LEU A 162 -14.76 -21.43 8.40
CA LEU A 162 -15.83 -21.97 7.55
C LEU A 162 -15.94 -23.50 7.72
N VAL A 163 -14.82 -24.22 7.77
CA VAL A 163 -14.80 -25.66 8.06
C VAL A 163 -15.43 -25.98 9.41
N ALA A 164 -15.13 -25.21 10.45
CA ALA A 164 -15.72 -25.39 11.78
C ALA A 164 -17.24 -25.17 11.79
N ILE A 165 -17.73 -24.15 11.08
CA ILE A 165 -19.18 -23.88 10.96
C ILE A 165 -19.87 -25.01 10.20
N VAL A 166 -19.36 -25.38 9.02
CA VAL A 166 -19.96 -26.44 8.18
C VAL A 166 -19.93 -27.79 8.90
N GLY A 167 -18.80 -28.13 9.52
CA GLY A 167 -18.67 -29.34 10.32
C GLY A 167 -19.62 -29.36 11.51
N GLY A 168 -19.76 -28.25 12.23
CA GLY A 168 -20.75 -28.12 13.31
C GLY A 168 -22.18 -28.33 12.83
N VAL A 169 -22.57 -27.75 11.68
CA VAL A 169 -23.94 -27.89 11.13
C VAL A 169 -24.23 -29.34 10.76
N LEU A 170 -23.26 -30.02 10.13
CA LEU A 170 -23.36 -31.43 9.76
C LEU A 170 -23.46 -32.32 11.00
N LEU A 171 -22.69 -32.03 12.05
CA LEU A 171 -22.75 -32.78 13.31
C LEU A 171 -24.11 -32.61 14.00
N LEU A 172 -24.62 -31.37 14.09
CA LEU A 172 -25.94 -31.05 14.67
C LEU A 172 -27.08 -31.87 14.05
N ALA A 173 -26.98 -32.23 12.77
CA ALA A 173 -27.98 -33.05 12.10
C ALA A 173 -28.01 -34.52 12.57
N SER A 174 -27.02 -34.95 13.35
CA SER A 174 -26.82 -36.33 13.80
C SER A 174 -26.72 -36.49 15.31
N THR A 175 -26.72 -35.40 16.08
CA THR A 175 -26.42 -35.42 17.52
C THR A 175 -27.69 -35.38 18.37
N GLY A 176 -27.76 -36.26 19.37
CA GLY A 176 -28.93 -36.46 20.23
C GLY A 176 -28.70 -36.15 21.71
N GLY A 177 -27.75 -35.28 22.05
CA GLY A 177 -27.35 -35.03 23.44
C GLY A 177 -27.08 -33.56 23.74
N ALA A 178 -27.61 -33.06 24.85
CA ALA A 178 -27.49 -31.66 25.27
C ALA A 178 -26.04 -31.17 25.36
N VAL A 179 -25.12 -32.01 25.83
CA VAL A 179 -23.69 -31.69 25.89
C VAL A 179 -23.07 -31.54 24.49
N SER A 180 -23.47 -32.38 23.53
CA SER A 180 -23.02 -32.29 22.13
C SER A 180 -23.53 -31.01 21.48
N THR A 181 -24.81 -30.69 21.69
CA THR A 181 -25.42 -29.45 21.18
C THR A 181 -24.69 -28.22 21.70
N VAL A 182 -24.36 -28.18 22.99
CA VAL A 182 -23.59 -27.06 23.58
C VAL A 182 -22.20 -26.97 22.95
N LEU A 183 -21.49 -28.09 22.80
CA LEU A 183 -20.16 -28.11 22.20
C LEU A 183 -20.17 -27.69 20.72
N GLU A 184 -21.19 -28.09 19.97
CA GLU A 184 -21.37 -27.73 18.55
C GLU A 184 -21.70 -26.25 18.38
N VAL A 185 -22.55 -25.69 19.24
CA VAL A 185 -22.83 -24.24 19.25
C VAL A 185 -21.54 -23.46 19.57
N LEU A 186 -20.75 -23.89 20.55
CA LEU A 186 -19.46 -23.27 20.85
C LEU A 186 -18.47 -23.36 19.68
N LEU A 187 -18.44 -24.48 18.97
CA LEU A 187 -17.62 -24.66 17.77
C LEU A 187 -18.03 -23.70 16.65
N MET A 188 -19.34 -23.51 16.42
CA MET A 188 -19.85 -22.55 15.45
C MET A 188 -19.51 -21.11 15.81
N LEU A 189 -19.66 -20.73 17.09
CA LEU A 189 -19.32 -19.39 17.57
C LEU A 189 -17.82 -19.10 17.41
N ALA A 190 -16.96 -20.08 17.72
CA ALA A 190 -15.52 -19.97 17.50
C ALA A 190 -15.17 -19.89 16.02
N GLY A 191 -15.82 -20.69 15.16
CA GLY A 191 -15.66 -20.64 13.72
C GLY A 191 -16.05 -19.29 13.12
N LEU A 192 -17.18 -18.72 13.58
CA LEU A 192 -17.65 -17.40 13.17
C LEU A 192 -16.68 -16.28 13.57
N ASP A 193 -16.18 -16.29 14.81
CA ASP A 193 -15.16 -15.34 15.27
C ASP A 193 -13.89 -15.39 14.41
N LEU A 194 -13.46 -16.60 14.02
CA LEU A 194 -12.28 -16.78 13.17
C LEU A 194 -12.49 -16.27 11.73
N VAL A 195 -13.69 -16.46 11.17
CA VAL A 195 -14.08 -15.88 9.88
C VAL A 195 -14.10 -14.36 9.97
N LEU A 196 -14.74 -13.78 10.99
CA LEU A 196 -14.85 -12.33 11.17
C LEU A 196 -13.48 -11.68 11.36
N THR A 197 -12.61 -12.27 12.19
CA THR A 197 -11.25 -11.76 12.41
C THR A 197 -10.35 -11.90 11.16
N GLY A 198 -10.47 -13.00 10.40
CA GLY A 198 -9.78 -13.18 9.13
C GLY A 198 -10.27 -12.21 8.03
N ALA A 199 -11.58 -11.98 7.97
CA ALA A 199 -12.22 -11.10 7.00
C ALA A 199 -11.92 -9.62 7.27
N LEU A 200 -12.02 -9.17 8.53
CA LEU A 200 -11.80 -7.78 8.91
C LEU A 200 -10.32 -7.38 8.96
N GLY A 201 -9.40 -8.36 9.05
CA GLY A 201 -7.96 -8.08 9.11
C GLY A 201 -7.53 -7.31 10.37
N HIS A 202 -8.38 -7.29 11.41
CA HIS A 202 -8.16 -6.60 12.67
C HIS A 202 -8.24 -7.61 13.81
N CYS A 203 -7.10 -7.98 14.39
CA CYS A 203 -7.07 -8.78 15.61
C CYS A 203 -7.22 -7.86 16.83
N PRO A 204 -8.36 -7.88 17.56
CA PRO A 204 -8.54 -7.08 18.77
C PRO A 204 -7.51 -7.40 19.87
N LEU A 205 -6.94 -8.61 19.86
CA LEU A 205 -5.91 -9.06 20.80
C LEU A 205 -4.58 -8.28 20.65
N TYR A 206 -4.13 -8.01 19.42
CA TYR A 206 -2.87 -7.29 19.17
C TYR A 206 -2.95 -5.81 19.57
N ARG A 207 -4.12 -5.20 19.39
CA ARG A 207 -4.40 -3.83 19.86
C ARG A 207 -4.34 -3.74 21.39
N LYS A 208 -4.74 -4.80 22.10
CA LYS A 208 -4.75 -4.84 23.57
C LYS A 208 -3.37 -5.12 24.18
N LEU A 209 -2.50 -5.85 23.45
CA LEU A 209 -1.15 -6.22 23.89
C LEU A 209 -0.06 -5.20 23.52
N GLY A 210 -0.37 -4.17 22.72
CA GLY A 210 0.62 -3.16 22.32
C GLY A 210 1.79 -3.73 21.50
N TYR A 211 1.64 -4.92 20.94
CA TYR A 211 2.72 -5.64 20.27
C TYR A 211 2.95 -5.06 18.87
N VAL A 212 4.12 -4.48 18.67
CA VAL A 212 4.62 -4.09 17.35
C VAL A 212 5.44 -5.25 16.78
N PRO A 213 5.04 -5.85 15.64
CA PRO A 213 5.78 -6.96 15.05
C PRO A 213 7.21 -6.51 14.70
N PRO A 214 8.20 -7.43 14.79
CA PRO A 214 9.61 -7.12 14.51
C PRO A 214 9.82 -6.43 13.15
N SER A 215 8.98 -6.75 12.16
CA SER A 215 8.99 -6.14 10.81
C SER A 215 8.61 -4.66 10.76
N LEU A 216 7.99 -4.12 11.81
CA LEU A 216 7.63 -2.70 11.94
C LEU A 216 8.51 -1.94 12.94
N ARG A 217 9.45 -2.60 13.61
CA ARG A 217 10.44 -1.92 14.45
C ARG A 217 11.47 -1.29 13.52
N ARG A 218 11.46 0.05 13.42
CA ARG A 218 12.58 0.77 12.82
C ARG A 218 13.84 0.43 13.61
N PRO A 219 14.95 0.01 12.98
CA PRO A 219 16.24 -0.06 13.68
C PRO A 219 16.57 1.35 14.18
N ALA A 220 16.95 1.43 15.47
CA ALA A 220 17.37 2.67 16.12
C ALA A 220 18.66 3.20 15.48
#